data_AF-A0A3D4IRS3-F1
#
_entry.id   AF-A0A3D4IRS3-F1
#
_cell.length_a   1.000
_cell.length_b   1.000
_cell.length_c   1.000
_cell.angle_alpha   90.00
_cell.angle_beta   90.00
_cell.angle_gamma   90.00
#
_symmetry.space_group_name_H-M   'P 1'
#
loop_
_entity.id
_entity.type
_entity.pdbx_description
1 polymer ?
#
loop_
_entity_poly.entity_id
_entity_poly.type
_entity_poly.pdbx_seq_one_letter_code
_entity_poly.pdbx_strand_id
1 'polypeptide(L)'
;MAKLKRLGLFFFAKLQAIMLGMIGLATGIVYSFGGAVYDMSTTGSVNQGTALAFLALLGIPILFACIGFAIGLIEALVYNLFAKWFGGIESQFNNG
;
A
#
# COMPACT_ATOMS: atom_id res chain seq x y z
N MET A 1 -19.92 8.54 -29.12
CA MET A 1 -18.95 9.33 -28.35
C MET A 1 -18.86 8.76 -26.95
N ALA A 2 -17.89 7.88 -26.69
CA ALA A 2 -17.72 7.27 -25.38
C ALA A 2 -17.22 8.34 -24.39
N LYS A 3 -17.97 8.57 -23.30
CA LYS A 3 -17.54 9.48 -22.22
C LYS A 3 -16.30 8.90 -21.55
N LEU A 4 -15.17 9.59 -21.68
CA LEU A 4 -13.96 9.34 -20.90
C LEU A 4 -14.30 9.33 -19.40
N LYS A 5 -14.27 8.15 -18.78
CA LYS A 5 -14.50 8.02 -17.34
C LYS A 5 -13.19 8.37 -16.63
N ARG A 6 -13.09 9.62 -16.15
CA ARG A 6 -11.95 10.08 -15.35
C ARG A 6 -11.73 9.11 -14.19
N LEU A 7 -10.48 8.72 -13.97
CA LEU A 7 -10.14 7.84 -12.86
C LEU A 7 -10.25 8.69 -11.58
N GLY A 8 -11.13 8.28 -10.67
CA GLY A 8 -11.38 9.04 -9.44
C GLY A 8 -10.13 9.04 -8.58
N LEU A 9 -9.44 10.18 -8.47
CA LEU A 9 -8.16 10.31 -7.74
C LEU A 9 -8.25 9.72 -6.33
N PHE A 10 -9.25 10.15 -5.57
CA PHE A 10 -9.43 9.70 -4.19
C PHE A 10 -9.79 8.22 -4.08
N PHE A 11 -10.57 7.69 -5.03
CA PHE A 11 -10.92 6.27 -5.04
C PHE A 11 -9.69 5.41 -5.28
N PHE A 12 -8.88 5.76 -6.28
CA PHE A 12 -7.67 5.02 -6.62
C PHE A 12 -6.58 5.16 -5.56
N ALA A 13 -6.37 6.36 -5.02
CA ALA A 13 -5.48 6.57 -3.89
C ALA A 13 -5.88 5.75 -2.66
N LYS A 14 -7.18 5.66 -2.35
CA LYS A 14 -7.67 4.84 -1.24
C LYS A 14 -7.49 3.34 -1.52
N LEU A 15 -7.73 2.89 -2.76
CA LEU A 15 -7.46 1.51 -3.16
C LEU A 15 -5.99 1.17 -2.95
N GLN A 16 -5.08 2.01 -3.46
CA GLN A 16 -3.64 1.81 -3.38
C GLN A 16 -3.12 1.86 -1.93
N ALA A 17 -3.68 2.74 -1.10
CA ALA A 17 -3.41 2.80 0.33
C ALA A 17 -3.80 1.49 1.05
N ILE A 18 -4.96 0.91 0.73
CA ILE A 18 -5.41 -0.34 1.33
C ILE A 18 -4.51 -1.49 0.87
N MET A 19 -4.21 -1.58 -0.42
CA MET A 19 -3.35 -2.64 -0.97
C MET A 19 -1.96 -2.62 -0.34
N LEU A 20 -1.29 -1.46 -0.33
CA LEU A 20 0.02 -1.33 0.29
C LEU A 20 -0.04 -1.45 1.81
N GLY A 21 -1.10 -0.96 2.46
CA GLY A 21 -1.31 -1.15 3.89
C GLY A 21 -1.40 -2.63 4.30
N MET A 22 -2.08 -3.47 3.50
CA MET A 22 -2.11 -4.93 3.72
C MET A 22 -0.71 -5.55 3.57
N ILE A 23 0.09 -5.10 2.60
CA ILE A 23 1.49 -5.53 2.45
C ILE A 23 2.33 -5.07 3.65
N GLY A 24 2.10 -3.85 4.14
CA GLY A 24 2.70 -3.32 5.35
C GLY A 24 2.35 -4.14 6.59
N LEU A 25 1.13 -4.70 6.65
CA LEU A 25 0.69 -5.60 7.73
C LEU A 25 1.38 -6.95 7.64
N ALA A 26 1.46 -7.54 6.46
CA ALA A 26 2.19 -8.79 6.27
C ALA A 26 3.67 -8.64 6.66
N THR A 27 4.32 -7.56 6.22
CA THR A 27 5.72 -7.27 6.55
C THR A 27 5.92 -6.92 8.03
N GLY A 28 4.99 -6.17 8.63
CA GLY A 28 4.98 -5.90 10.07
C GLY A 28 4.91 -7.19 10.89
N ILE A 29 4.04 -8.14 10.53
CA ILE A 29 3.97 -9.45 11.17
C ILE A 29 5.31 -10.18 11.08
N VAL A 30 5.89 -10.28 9.87
CA VAL A 30 7.17 -10.96 9.68
C VAL A 30 8.27 -10.30 10.52
N TYR A 31 8.30 -8.96 10.59
CA TYR A 31 9.29 -8.23 11.36
C TYR A 31 9.13 -8.43 12.88
N SER A 32 7.92 -8.33 13.41
CA SER A 32 7.67 -8.47 14.86
C SER A 32 7.92 -9.90 15.35
N PHE A 33 7.36 -10.89 14.65
CA PHE A 33 7.54 -12.30 15.05
C PHE A 33 8.94 -12.81 14.71
N GLY A 34 9.53 -12.37 13.59
CA GLY A 34 10.91 -12.68 13.25
C GLY A 34 11.89 -12.12 14.29
N GLY A 35 11.68 -10.88 14.75
CA GLY A 35 12.45 -10.29 15.84
C GLY A 35 12.32 -11.06 17.14
N ALA A 36 11.11 -11.47 17.53
CA ALA A 36 10.88 -12.24 18.75
C ALA A 36 11.55 -13.62 18.72
N VAL A 37 11.47 -14.33 17.59
CA VAL A 37 12.14 -15.63 17.41
C VAL A 37 13.66 -15.47 17.45
N TYR A 38 14.19 -14.43 16.80
CA TYR A 38 15.62 -14.13 16.79
C TYR A 38 16.17 -13.81 18.19
N ASP A 39 15.43 -13.02 18.96
CA ASP A 39 15.84 -12.62 20.31
C ASP A 39 15.76 -13.82 21.27
N MET A 40 14.75 -14.66 21.12
CA MET A 40 14.62 -15.88 21.91
C MET A 40 15.70 -16.93 21.58
N SER A 41 16.12 -17.02 20.31
CA SER A 41 17.18 -17.96 19.91
C SER A 41 18.59 -17.48 20.28
N THR A 42 18.82 -16.17 20.29
CA THR A 42 20.15 -15.59 20.55
C THR A 42 20.37 -15.32 22.04
N THR A 43 19.36 -14.78 22.71
CA THR A 43 19.47 -14.21 24.06
C THR A 43 18.69 -15.03 25.10
N GLY A 44 17.91 -16.03 24.67
CA GLY A 44 17.09 -16.87 25.54
C GLY A 44 15.92 -16.14 26.21
N SER A 45 15.70 -14.88 25.87
CA SER A 45 14.67 -14.01 26.44
C SER A 45 14.25 -12.93 25.46
N VAL A 46 13.08 -12.33 25.69
CA VAL A 46 12.61 -11.17 24.94
C VAL A 46 13.09 -9.88 25.60
N ASN A 47 13.77 -9.03 24.84
CA ASN A 47 14.30 -7.75 25.30
C ASN A 47 13.39 -6.58 24.88
N GLN A 48 13.75 -5.36 25.30
CA GLN A 48 13.00 -4.13 24.97
C GLN A 48 12.93 -3.83 23.46
N GLY A 49 13.91 -4.27 22.69
CA GLY A 49 13.91 -4.19 21.22
C GLY A 49 12.83 -5.07 20.59
N THR A 50 12.55 -6.24 21.15
CA THR A 50 11.41 -7.06 20.72
C THR A 50 10.08 -6.36 21.02
N ALA A 51 9.95 -5.72 22.18
CA ALA A 51 8.75 -4.92 22.49
C ALA A 51 8.55 -3.77 21.49
N LEU A 52 9.64 -3.10 21.06
CA LEU A 52 9.60 -2.10 20.00
C LEU A 52 9.26 -2.71 18.63
N ALA A 53 9.72 -3.94 18.34
CA ALA A 53 9.40 -4.64 17.11
C ALA A 53 7.90 -4.94 16.98
N PHE A 54 7.17 -5.14 18.08
CA PHE A 54 5.70 -5.28 18.04
C PHE A 54 4.97 -3.96 17.72
N LEU A 55 5.56 -2.80 18.02
CA LEU A 55 5.01 -1.52 17.55
C LEU A 55 5.04 -1.40 16.02
N ALA A 56 5.92 -2.15 15.35
CA ALA A 56 5.97 -2.22 13.90
C ALA A 56 4.68 -2.81 13.28
N LEU A 57 3.89 -3.60 14.02
CA LEU A 57 2.57 -4.08 13.59
C LEU A 57 1.58 -2.94 13.33
N LEU A 58 1.79 -1.78 13.94
CA LEU A 58 0.98 -0.59 13.70
C LEU A 58 1.75 0.41 12.82
N GLY A 59 3.03 0.62 13.10
CA GLY A 59 3.85 1.59 12.39
C GLY A 59 4.00 1.30 10.90
N ILE A 60 4.39 0.07 10.54
CA ILE A 60 4.67 -0.30 9.14
C ILE A 60 3.41 -0.27 8.28
N PRO A 61 2.25 -0.82 8.69
CA PRO A 61 1.03 -0.74 7.90
C PRO A 61 0.56 0.69 7.66
N ILE A 62 0.63 1.55 8.69
CA ILE A 62 0.23 2.95 8.58
C ILE A 62 1.16 3.68 7.60
N LEU A 63 2.48 3.48 7.73
CA LEU A 63 3.45 4.08 6.81
C LEU A 63 3.21 3.62 5.36
N PHE A 64 3.03 2.31 5.14
CA PHE A 64 2.77 1.77 3.81
C PHE A 64 1.44 2.27 3.24
N ALA A 65 0.40 2.40 4.06
CA ALA A 65 -0.88 2.95 3.63
C ALA A 65 -0.75 4.44 3.24
N CYS A 66 -0.02 5.24 4.01
CA CYS A 66 0.25 6.65 3.68
C CYS A 66 1.05 6.79 2.37
N ILE A 67 2.11 5.98 2.21
CA ILE A 67 2.91 5.96 0.99
C ILE A 67 2.05 5.52 -0.20
N GLY A 68 1.26 4.46 -0.03
CA GLY A 68 0.36 3.97 -1.07
C GLY A 68 -0.71 4.96 -1.47
N PHE A 69 -1.24 5.73 -0.53
CA PHE A 69 -2.15 6.83 -0.81
C PHE A 69 -1.48 7.91 -1.67
N ALA A 70 -0.27 8.33 -1.31
CA ALA A 70 0.48 9.34 -2.05
C ALA A 70 0.82 8.86 -3.47
N ILE A 71 1.30 7.61 -3.61
CA ILE A 71 1.59 7.00 -4.91
C ILE A 71 0.32 6.92 -5.76
N GLY A 72 -0.79 6.43 -5.20
CA GLY A 72 -2.06 6.34 -5.93
C GLY A 72 -2.61 7.70 -6.37
N LEU A 73 -2.40 8.77 -5.59
CA LEU A 73 -2.74 10.13 -6.03
C LEU A 73 -1.91 10.55 -7.25
N ILE A 74 -0.59 10.31 -7.22
CA ILE A 74 0.32 10.63 -8.32
C ILE A 74 -0.03 9.81 -9.56
N GLU A 75 -0.23 8.50 -9.42
CA GLU A 75 -0.60 7.61 -10.52
C GLU A 75 -1.92 8.02 -11.18
N ALA A 76 -2.95 8.35 -10.38
CA ALA A 76 -4.23 8.81 -10.90
C ALA A 76 -4.12 10.19 -11.60
N LEU A 77 -3.28 11.10 -11.09
CA LEU A 77 -3.00 12.38 -11.74
C LEU A 77 -2.33 12.17 -13.09
N VAL A 78 -1.28 11.35 -13.13
CA VAL A 78 -0.55 11.00 -14.34
C VAL A 78 -1.49 10.35 -15.35
N TYR A 79 -2.28 9.36 -14.94
CA TYR A 79 -3.25 8.71 -15.82
C TYR A 79 -4.24 9.70 -16.43
N ASN A 80 -4.81 10.61 -15.62
CA ASN A 80 -5.76 11.60 -16.12
C ASN A 80 -5.10 12.63 -17.06
N LEU A 81 -3.83 12.96 -16.86
CA LEU A 81 -3.07 13.84 -17.75
C LEU A 81 -2.79 13.16 -19.10
N PHE A 82 -2.31 11.92 -19.09
CA PHE A 82 -2.05 11.14 -20.29
C PHE A 82 -3.34 10.81 -21.06
N ALA A 83 -4.42 10.45 -20.36
CA ALA A 83 -5.72 10.19 -20.99
C ALA A 83 -6.29 11.41 -21.71
N LYS A 84 -5.98 12.63 -21.23
CA LYS A 84 -6.33 13.88 -21.90
C LYS A 84 -5.51 14.10 -23.18
N TRP A 85 -4.26 13.65 -23.21
CA TRP A 85 -3.33 13.88 -24.33
C TRP A 85 -3.47 12.85 -25.45
N PHE A 86 -3.71 11.59 -25.11
CA PHE A 86 -3.79 10.48 -26.07
C PHE A 86 -5.22 10.14 -26.52
N GLY A 87 -6.23 10.97 -26.19
CA GLY A 87 -7.61 10.75 -26.64
C GLY A 87 -8.34 9.55 -25.99
N GLY A 88 -7.70 8.87 -25.04
CA GLY A 88 -8.24 7.72 -24.31
C GLY A 88 -7.86 6.40 -24.94
N ILE A 89 -7.22 5.52 -24.16
CA ILE A 89 -7.11 4.11 -24.51
C ILE A 89 -8.51 3.52 -24.34
N GLU A 90 -9.11 3.01 -25.43
CA GLU A 90 -10.36 2.26 -25.38
C GLU A 90 -10.17 1.02 -24.49
N SER A 91 -10.63 1.10 -23.25
CA SER A 91 -10.78 -0.09 -22.41
C SER A 91 -12.03 -0.84 -22.85
N GLN A 92 -11.88 -1.80 -23.78
CA GLN A 92 -12.93 -2.75 -24.21
C GLN A 92 -13.32 -3.77 -23.12
N PHE A 93 -13.20 -3.42 -21.83
CA PHE A 93 -13.63 -4.25 -20.72
C PHE A 93 -15.15 -4.11 -20.49
N ASN A 94 -15.96 -4.43 -21.51
CA ASN A 94 -17.38 -4.72 -21.32
C ASN A 94 -17.98 -5.43 -22.56
N ASN A 95 -17.89 -6.76 -22.58
CA ASN A 95 -18.88 -7.63 -23.24
C ASN A 95 -19.26 -8.71 -22.22
N GLY A 96 -20.38 -8.50 -21.55
CA GLY A 96 -21.00 -9.39 -20.57
C GLY A 96 -22.34 -8.83 -20.16
#